data_AF-A0A5S4G5V5-F1
#
_entry.id   AF-A0A5S4G5V5-F1
#
_cell.length_a   1.000
_cell.length_b   1.000
_cell.length_c   1.000
_cell.angle_alpha   90.00
_cell.angle_beta   90.00
_cell.angle_gamma   90.00
#
_symmetry.space_group_name_H-M   'P 1'
#
loop_
_entity.id
_entity.type
_entity.pdbx_description
1 polymer ?
#
loop_
_entity_poly.entity_id
_entity_poly.type
_entity_poly.pdbx_seq_one_letter_code
_entity_poly.pdbx_strand_id
1 'polypeptide(L)'
;MPGRRWAAPVLLALSLPLLAPVSALTPPVAAAASRVPLEEVNAITTQVAFGLRRPTAIAAPDDGTHRLLITEKRGTVRVYHPDTGLEPTPIIDITASVDESDNERGLLGIALSPDFAESHELYLAYTALPDSAVTLARYRLDEARLEPLLSQEHSEHGNHNGGQITFGTDGNLYMSIGDGGGSGDSFDSGQRVDTLLGKILRIDVSRTCGSLAYCIPEDNPFAGVAGARGEIWMYGGRNPWRFSIDDADGSMWIADVGQGRWEEINHIKTGRQAGANLGWSCYEGLEVFDQTQCRSGVTYTKPVFTYSPYTGSCAVIGGEVYHGRQFADLVGDTYIATDYCSSTVWALRENGAGGYLATELGQTPTQVTAFGSTPEGELYVVNDLPGGLHRVSFEHALPTCRIRYTTRVWGTGMTVDLTITNAGTTPINGWTLRFPLARGQSVISDWNTDLVQGGDMVTAVNAAHNGSIAPGRSVTMGYLASHTGDASLPSRISLNRDICAVDR
;
A
#
# COMPACT_ATOMS: atom_id res chain seq x y z
N MET A 1 -100.33 2.30 -26.05
CA MET A 1 -101.14 1.08 -26.23
C MET A 1 -100.22 -0.11 -26.48
N PRO A 2 -100.56 -1.31 -26.02
CA PRO A 2 -99.64 -2.15 -25.24
C PRO A 2 -99.13 -3.38 -25.99
N GLY A 3 -98.08 -4.01 -25.45
CA GLY A 3 -97.59 -5.31 -25.93
C GLY A 3 -96.58 -5.97 -24.99
N ARG A 4 -97.07 -6.51 -23.86
CA ARG A 4 -96.36 -7.45 -22.98
C ARG A 4 -95.93 -8.70 -23.76
N ARG A 5 -94.67 -9.15 -23.64
CA ARG A 5 -94.29 -10.58 -23.76
C ARG A 5 -93.21 -10.93 -22.74
N TRP A 6 -93.38 -12.09 -22.13
CA TRP A 6 -92.63 -12.63 -21.00
C TRP A 6 -91.57 -13.64 -21.45
N ALA A 7 -90.46 -13.64 -20.68
CA ALA A 7 -89.61 -14.76 -20.25
C ALA A 7 -88.86 -15.66 -21.27
N ALA A 8 -87.52 -15.62 -21.17
CA ALA A 8 -86.67 -16.81 -21.01
C ALA A 8 -85.31 -16.36 -20.42
N PRO A 9 -84.81 -16.93 -19.31
CA PRO A 9 -83.46 -16.65 -18.83
C PRO A 9 -82.47 -17.57 -19.57
N VAL A 10 -81.51 -16.97 -20.27
CA VAL A 10 -80.36 -17.68 -20.82
C VAL A 10 -79.33 -17.82 -19.70
N LEU A 11 -79.06 -19.05 -19.27
CA LEU A 11 -77.94 -19.40 -18.41
C LEU A 11 -76.63 -19.24 -19.20
N LEU A 12 -75.89 -18.14 -18.96
CA LEU A 12 -74.48 -18.02 -19.34
C LEU A 12 -73.65 -18.77 -18.29
N ALA A 13 -73.09 -19.92 -18.67
CA ALA A 13 -72.04 -20.56 -17.89
C ALA A 13 -70.75 -19.73 -18.00
N LEU A 14 -70.42 -18.96 -16.97
CA LEU A 14 -69.08 -18.38 -16.81
C LEU A 14 -68.10 -19.50 -16.43
N SER A 15 -67.26 -19.93 -17.37
CA SER A 15 -66.04 -20.66 -17.07
C SER A 15 -65.02 -19.71 -16.43
N LEU A 16 -64.83 -19.78 -15.11
CA LEU A 16 -63.68 -19.16 -14.46
C LEU A 16 -62.41 -19.94 -14.85
N PRO A 17 -61.35 -19.28 -15.37
CA PRO A 17 -60.05 -19.93 -15.47
C PRO A 17 -59.47 -20.07 -14.06
N LEU A 18 -59.02 -21.26 -13.69
CA LEU A 18 -58.18 -21.46 -12.51
C LEU A 18 -56.88 -20.68 -12.71
N LEU A 19 -56.73 -19.56 -12.00
CA LEU A 19 -55.44 -18.91 -11.79
C LEU A 19 -54.64 -19.78 -10.81
N ALA A 20 -53.68 -20.54 -11.33
CA ALA A 20 -52.67 -21.19 -10.51
C ALA A 20 -51.84 -20.11 -9.79
N PRO A 21 -51.46 -20.31 -8.52
CA PRO A 21 -50.62 -19.35 -7.81
C PRO A 21 -49.23 -19.31 -8.47
N VAL A 22 -48.85 -18.14 -8.99
CA VAL A 22 -47.48 -17.88 -9.40
C VAL A 22 -46.66 -17.77 -8.11
N SER A 23 -46.01 -18.86 -7.72
CA SER A 23 -44.95 -18.81 -6.71
C SER A 23 -43.87 -17.87 -7.21
N ALA A 24 -43.69 -16.74 -6.53
CA ALA A 24 -42.56 -15.86 -6.75
C ALA A 24 -41.28 -16.67 -6.46
N LEU A 25 -40.57 -17.07 -7.52
CA LEU A 25 -39.22 -17.60 -7.40
C LEU A 25 -38.34 -16.44 -6.93
N THR A 26 -38.04 -16.40 -5.64
CA THR A 26 -36.90 -15.64 -5.12
C THR A 26 -35.66 -16.14 -5.85
N PRO A 27 -34.89 -15.27 -6.54
CA PRO A 27 -33.63 -15.68 -7.15
C PRO A 27 -32.73 -16.27 -6.05
N PRO A 28 -31.93 -17.31 -6.35
CA PRO A 28 -30.99 -17.82 -5.38
C PRO A 28 -30.05 -16.67 -5.00
N VAL A 29 -29.97 -16.39 -3.70
CA VAL A 29 -28.89 -15.55 -3.16
C VAL A 29 -27.61 -16.24 -3.60
N ALA A 30 -26.85 -15.61 -4.50
CA ALA A 30 -25.52 -16.07 -4.84
C ALA A 30 -24.75 -16.16 -3.52
N ALA A 31 -24.42 -17.39 -3.08
CA ALA A 31 -23.46 -17.57 -2.01
C ALA A 31 -22.21 -16.83 -2.45
N ALA A 32 -21.82 -15.79 -1.72
CA ALA A 32 -20.53 -15.14 -1.94
C ALA A 32 -19.48 -16.26 -1.97
N ALA A 33 -18.83 -16.46 -3.12
CA ALA A 33 -17.76 -17.42 -3.20
C ALA A 33 -16.77 -17.08 -2.08
N SER A 34 -16.46 -18.04 -1.22
CA SER A 34 -15.47 -17.84 -0.17
C SER A 34 -14.17 -17.45 -0.85
N ARG A 35 -13.71 -16.20 -0.66
CA ARG A 35 -12.42 -15.74 -1.18
C ARG A 35 -11.32 -16.70 -0.71
N VAL A 36 -10.33 -16.93 -1.57
CA VAL A 36 -9.16 -17.74 -1.18
C VAL A 36 -8.49 -17.06 0.02
N PRO A 37 -8.16 -17.80 1.09
CA PRO A 37 -7.42 -17.23 2.21
C PRO A 37 -6.05 -16.71 1.75
N LEU A 38 -5.63 -15.55 2.22
CA LEU A 38 -4.38 -14.91 1.76
C LEU A 38 -3.15 -15.78 2.04
N GLU A 39 -3.21 -16.59 3.08
CA GLU A 39 -2.17 -17.57 3.43
C GLU A 39 -2.05 -18.76 2.47
N GLU A 40 -2.96 -18.87 1.50
CA GLU A 40 -2.90 -19.84 0.40
C GLU A 40 -2.56 -19.15 -0.94
N VAL A 41 -2.11 -17.90 -0.93
CA VAL A 41 -1.75 -17.18 -2.15
C VAL A 41 -0.24 -16.93 -2.19
N ASN A 42 0.35 -17.15 -3.36
CA ASN A 42 1.73 -16.79 -3.64
C ASN A 42 1.79 -15.68 -4.71
N ALA A 43 2.65 -14.69 -4.50
CA ALA A 43 2.95 -13.63 -5.44
C ALA A 43 4.19 -13.98 -6.26
N ILE A 44 4.07 -13.86 -7.58
CA ILE A 44 5.13 -14.15 -8.55
C ILE A 44 5.46 -12.87 -9.31
N THR A 45 6.73 -12.49 -9.32
CA THR A 45 7.23 -11.41 -10.17
C THR A 45 7.96 -11.95 -11.39
N THR A 46 7.49 -11.61 -12.59
CA THR A 46 8.13 -11.98 -13.87
C THR A 46 8.77 -10.76 -14.50
N GLN A 47 10.08 -10.78 -14.76
CA GLN A 47 10.74 -9.69 -15.47
C GLN A 47 10.24 -9.64 -16.93
N VAL A 48 9.72 -8.48 -17.33
CA VAL A 48 9.18 -8.24 -18.68
C VAL A 48 10.01 -7.23 -19.48
N ALA A 49 10.83 -6.42 -18.80
CA ALA A 49 11.84 -5.59 -19.45
C ALA A 49 13.05 -5.37 -18.56
N PHE A 50 14.18 -5.08 -19.19
CA PHE A 50 15.46 -4.74 -18.56
C PHE A 50 16.07 -3.52 -19.24
N GLY A 51 17.12 -2.95 -18.62
CA GLY A 51 17.87 -1.85 -19.21
C GLY A 51 17.35 -0.46 -18.85
N LEU A 52 16.42 -0.38 -17.89
CA LEU A 52 16.08 0.86 -17.21
C LEU A 52 17.28 1.37 -16.40
N ARG A 53 17.29 2.67 -16.10
CA ARG A 53 18.33 3.34 -15.31
C ARG A 53 17.71 3.99 -14.09
N ARG A 54 17.82 3.33 -12.94
CA ARG A 54 17.26 3.79 -11.66
C ARG A 54 15.79 4.23 -11.80
N PRO A 55 14.89 3.34 -12.23
CA PRO A 55 13.50 3.69 -12.43
C PRO A 55 12.84 4.13 -11.12
N THR A 56 11.97 5.14 -11.16
CA THR A 56 11.39 5.74 -9.94
C THR A 56 9.87 5.58 -9.85
N ALA A 57 9.12 5.66 -10.94
CA ALA A 57 7.66 5.56 -10.96
C ALA A 57 7.14 4.97 -12.28
N ILE A 58 5.89 4.51 -12.26
CA ILE A 58 5.18 3.93 -13.41
C ILE A 58 3.84 4.66 -13.56
N ALA A 59 3.44 4.97 -14.79
CA ALA A 59 2.07 5.37 -15.12
C ALA A 59 1.60 4.65 -16.38
N ALA A 60 0.31 4.31 -16.45
CA ALA A 60 -0.28 3.60 -17.57
C ALA A 60 -1.41 4.43 -18.20
N PRO A 61 -1.22 4.96 -19.43
CA PRO A 61 -2.29 5.63 -20.16
C PRO A 61 -3.46 4.69 -20.48
N ASP A 62 -4.69 5.15 -20.25
CA ASP A 62 -5.90 4.52 -20.78
C ASP A 62 -6.20 5.02 -22.20
N ASP A 63 -5.29 4.74 -23.13
CA ASP A 63 -5.38 5.16 -24.54
C ASP A 63 -5.43 3.98 -25.52
N GLY A 64 -5.70 2.77 -24.99
CA GLY A 64 -5.77 1.54 -25.77
C GLY A 64 -4.44 0.99 -26.29
N THR A 65 -3.31 1.64 -25.99
CA THR A 65 -1.98 1.14 -26.39
C THR A 65 -1.37 0.15 -25.40
N HIS A 66 -1.94 0.05 -24.20
CA HIS A 66 -1.45 -0.76 -23.06
C HIS A 66 0.03 -0.48 -22.70
N ARG A 67 0.55 0.69 -23.09
CA ARG A 67 1.94 1.07 -22.81
C ARG A 67 2.09 1.50 -21.35
N LEU A 68 3.30 1.34 -20.82
CA LEU A 68 3.69 1.89 -19.53
C LEU A 68 4.72 3.00 -19.75
N LEU A 69 4.53 4.13 -19.06
CA LEU A 69 5.50 5.21 -18.94
C LEU A 69 6.28 5.01 -17.65
N ILE A 70 7.60 5.02 -17.73
CA ILE A 70 8.49 4.70 -16.60
C ILE A 70 9.49 5.83 -16.43
N THR A 71 9.46 6.52 -15.30
CA THR A 71 10.43 7.57 -14.99
C THR A 71 11.77 6.93 -14.59
N GLU A 72 12.86 7.53 -15.04
CA GLU A 72 14.23 7.22 -14.63
C GLU A 72 14.77 8.43 -13.83
N LYS A 73 15.43 8.16 -12.70
CA LYS A 73 15.92 9.17 -11.74
C LYS A 73 16.59 10.38 -12.39
N ARG A 74 17.37 10.17 -13.45
CA ARG A 74 18.11 11.22 -14.17
C ARG A 74 17.25 12.27 -14.87
N GLY A 75 15.93 12.09 -14.97
CA GLY A 75 15.04 13.02 -15.67
C GLY A 75 14.57 12.54 -17.05
N THR A 76 14.54 11.24 -17.29
CA THR A 76 13.99 10.67 -18.54
C THR A 76 12.75 9.83 -18.28
N VAL A 77 11.83 9.77 -19.25
CA VAL A 77 10.67 8.86 -19.22
C VAL A 77 10.79 7.86 -20.37
N ARG A 78 10.77 6.57 -20.04
CA ARG A 78 10.84 5.45 -20.98
C ARG A 78 9.44 4.92 -21.27
N VAL A 79 9.29 4.26 -22.41
CA VAL A 79 8.04 3.60 -22.81
C VAL A 79 8.29 2.11 -22.91
N TYR A 80 7.44 1.32 -22.27
CA TYR A 80 7.36 -0.12 -22.45
C TYR A 80 6.04 -0.48 -23.12
N HIS A 81 6.09 -1.31 -24.15
CA HIS A 81 4.94 -1.93 -24.77
C HIS A 81 4.95 -3.44 -24.51
N PRO A 82 3.82 -4.05 -24.12
CA PRO A 82 3.75 -5.50 -23.89
C PRO A 82 4.21 -6.34 -25.08
N ASP A 83 3.93 -5.88 -26.31
CA ASP A 83 4.20 -6.64 -27.54
C ASP A 83 5.62 -6.46 -28.09
N THR A 84 6.20 -5.26 -27.93
CA THR A 84 7.50 -4.90 -28.55
C THR A 84 8.62 -4.69 -27.54
N GLY A 85 8.31 -4.60 -26.24
CA GLY A 85 9.28 -4.41 -25.17
C GLY A 85 9.57 -2.94 -24.87
N LEU A 86 10.75 -2.69 -24.30
CA LEU A 86 11.19 -1.35 -23.88
C LEU A 86 11.75 -0.58 -25.08
N GLU A 87 11.20 0.62 -25.33
CA GLU A 87 11.68 1.51 -26.39
C GLU A 87 13.12 1.97 -26.11
N PRO A 88 14.01 2.01 -27.12
CA PRO A 88 15.41 2.34 -26.94
C PRO A 88 15.63 3.81 -26.57
N THR A 89 14.74 4.70 -27.02
CA THR A 89 14.80 6.15 -26.76
C THR A 89 13.74 6.57 -25.74
N PRO A 90 14.06 7.47 -24.80
CA PRO A 90 13.05 8.05 -23.93
C PRO A 90 12.07 8.93 -24.71
N ILE A 91 10.82 9.00 -24.26
CA ILE A 91 9.79 9.88 -24.83
C ILE A 91 9.84 11.28 -24.21
N ILE A 92 10.40 11.42 -23.01
CA ILE A 92 10.63 12.70 -22.33
C ILE A 92 12.07 12.75 -21.83
N ASP A 93 12.72 13.89 -22.01
CA ASP A 93 14.04 14.20 -21.46
C ASP A 93 14.02 15.62 -20.86
N ILE A 94 14.06 15.68 -19.52
CA ILE A 94 14.17 16.91 -18.73
C ILE A 94 15.47 16.91 -17.91
N THR A 95 16.48 16.15 -18.32
CA THR A 95 17.77 16.02 -17.58
C THR A 95 18.41 17.36 -17.26
N ALA A 96 18.25 18.36 -18.13
CA ALA A 96 18.76 19.73 -17.91
C ALA A 96 18.08 20.50 -16.76
N SER A 97 16.92 20.03 -16.29
CA SER A 97 16.14 20.64 -15.21
C SER A 97 16.21 19.87 -13.90
N VAL A 98 16.77 18.66 -13.89
CA VAL A 98 16.72 17.74 -12.76
C VAL A 98 18.05 17.73 -12.00
N ASP A 99 18.00 17.94 -10.69
CA ASP A 99 19.11 17.63 -9.79
C ASP A 99 19.01 16.16 -9.37
N GLU A 100 19.99 15.33 -9.72
CA GLU A 100 20.08 13.94 -9.30
C GLU A 100 21.29 13.66 -8.38
N SER A 101 21.87 14.70 -7.78
CA SER A 101 23.15 14.66 -7.06
C SER A 101 23.16 13.81 -5.77
N ASP A 102 22.00 13.53 -5.18
CA ASP A 102 21.85 12.67 -4.00
C ASP A 102 20.92 11.48 -4.30
N ASN A 103 20.84 10.50 -3.40
CA ASN A 103 20.18 9.22 -3.63
C ASN A 103 18.66 9.34 -3.85
N GLU A 104 17.99 10.22 -3.10
CA GLU A 104 16.53 10.42 -3.19
C GLU A 104 16.12 11.60 -4.09
N ARG A 105 17.10 12.35 -4.61
CA ARG A 105 16.87 13.41 -5.59
C ARG A 105 16.65 12.81 -6.98
N GLY A 106 16.06 13.55 -7.90
CA GLY A 106 15.89 13.19 -9.30
C GLY A 106 14.49 13.48 -9.81
N LEU A 107 14.09 12.79 -10.88
CA LEU A 107 12.71 12.66 -11.29
C LEU A 107 12.04 11.55 -10.46
N LEU A 108 11.02 11.93 -9.68
CA LEU A 108 10.49 11.14 -8.56
C LEU A 108 9.13 10.51 -8.85
N GLY A 109 8.26 11.23 -9.57
CA GLY A 109 6.88 10.82 -9.82
C GLY A 109 6.34 11.30 -11.15
N ILE A 110 5.30 10.60 -11.62
CA ILE A 110 4.55 10.88 -12.84
C ILE A 110 3.06 10.64 -12.59
N ALA A 111 2.21 11.54 -13.05
CA ALA A 111 0.75 11.35 -13.08
C ALA A 111 0.20 11.84 -14.42
N LEU A 112 -0.67 11.04 -15.04
CA LEU A 112 -1.33 11.44 -16.27
C LEU A 112 -2.55 12.31 -15.93
N SER A 113 -2.82 13.34 -16.73
CA SER A 113 -4.10 14.04 -16.60
C SER A 113 -5.27 13.05 -16.79
N PRO A 114 -6.43 13.29 -16.14
CA PRO A 114 -7.61 12.45 -16.35
C PRO A 114 -8.08 12.38 -17.81
N ASP A 115 -7.75 13.38 -18.62
CA ASP A 115 -8.06 13.46 -20.06
C ASP A 115 -6.83 13.23 -20.96
N PHE A 116 -5.78 12.56 -20.46
CA PHE A 116 -4.49 12.43 -21.15
C PHE A 116 -4.57 11.90 -22.58
N ALA A 117 -5.53 11.01 -22.88
CA ALA A 117 -5.73 10.47 -24.23
C ALA A 117 -6.09 11.57 -25.25
N GLU A 118 -6.64 12.70 -24.81
CA GLU A 118 -7.00 13.85 -25.63
C GLU A 118 -6.02 15.02 -25.43
N SER A 119 -5.64 15.32 -24.18
CA SER A 119 -4.83 16.50 -23.84
C SER A 119 -3.33 16.29 -24.02
N HIS A 120 -2.87 15.04 -23.99
CA HIS A 120 -1.46 14.66 -23.90
C HIS A 120 -0.69 15.39 -22.78
N GLU A 121 -1.41 15.80 -21.74
CA GLU A 121 -0.86 16.52 -20.60
C GLU A 121 -0.59 15.56 -19.44
N LEU A 122 0.61 15.62 -18.87
CA LEU A 122 0.97 14.86 -17.68
C LEU A 122 1.70 15.76 -16.69
N TYR A 123 1.94 15.23 -15.50
CA TYR A 123 2.56 15.92 -14.39
C TYR A 123 3.79 15.15 -13.95
N LEU A 124 4.86 15.88 -13.60
CA LEU A 124 6.12 15.34 -13.12
C LEU A 124 6.46 15.98 -11.78
N ALA A 125 6.89 15.15 -10.83
CA ALA A 125 7.49 15.59 -9.57
C ALA A 125 8.99 15.31 -9.60
N TYR A 126 9.82 16.33 -9.38
CA TYR A 126 11.27 16.23 -9.48
C TYR A 126 11.98 17.24 -8.57
N THR A 127 13.23 16.98 -8.23
CA THR A 127 14.11 18.00 -7.60
C THR A 127 14.74 18.87 -8.68
N ALA A 128 14.47 20.18 -8.63
CA ALA A 128 14.84 21.10 -9.69
C ALA A 128 16.28 21.63 -9.57
N LEU A 129 16.95 21.84 -10.69
CA LEU A 129 18.16 22.66 -10.74
C LEU A 129 17.79 24.16 -10.75
N PRO A 130 18.61 25.03 -10.13
CA PRO A 130 19.85 24.72 -9.42
C PRO A 130 19.69 24.52 -7.90
N ASP A 131 18.49 24.74 -7.35
CA ASP A 131 18.25 24.89 -5.90
C ASP A 131 17.80 23.62 -5.19
N SER A 132 17.65 22.51 -5.93
CA SER A 132 17.17 21.21 -5.43
C SER A 132 15.73 21.23 -4.92
N ALA A 133 14.95 22.27 -5.22
CA ALA A 133 13.57 22.36 -4.75
C ALA A 133 12.71 21.21 -5.27
N VAL A 134 11.93 20.58 -4.39
CA VAL A 134 10.94 19.57 -4.79
C VAL A 134 9.83 20.30 -5.54
N THR A 135 9.72 20.00 -6.83
CA THR A 135 8.92 20.75 -7.79
C THR A 135 7.94 19.85 -8.50
N LEU A 136 6.68 20.28 -8.52
CA LEU A 136 5.65 19.79 -9.42
C LEU A 136 5.64 20.63 -10.68
N ALA A 137 5.65 19.98 -11.83
CA ALA A 137 5.46 20.62 -13.13
C ALA A 137 4.42 19.91 -13.98
N ARG A 138 3.74 20.68 -14.81
CA ARG A 138 2.96 20.20 -15.95
C ARG A 138 3.89 19.98 -17.13
N TYR A 139 3.66 18.91 -17.88
CA TYR A 139 4.36 18.60 -19.12
C TYR A 139 3.35 18.36 -20.24
N ARG A 140 3.46 19.13 -21.34
CA ARG A 140 2.70 18.87 -22.57
C ARG A 140 3.57 18.06 -23.53
N LEU A 141 3.14 16.84 -23.82
CA LEU A 141 3.95 15.86 -24.54
C LEU A 141 4.19 16.24 -26.01
N ASP A 142 3.20 16.83 -26.66
CA ASP A 142 3.22 17.28 -28.04
C ASP A 142 4.10 18.52 -28.27
N GLU A 143 4.14 19.42 -27.28
CA GLU A 143 4.95 20.64 -27.29
C GLU A 143 6.37 20.42 -26.70
N ALA A 144 6.60 19.28 -26.04
CA ALA A 144 7.77 19.04 -25.20
C ALA A 144 8.03 20.17 -24.18
N ARG A 145 6.96 20.73 -23.61
CA ARG A 145 7.00 21.90 -22.74
C ARG A 145 6.85 21.51 -21.28
N LEU A 146 7.85 21.83 -20.46
CA LEU A 146 7.84 21.72 -18.99
C LEU A 146 7.46 23.06 -18.36
N GLU A 147 6.43 23.06 -17.51
CA GLU A 147 5.91 24.24 -16.81
C GLU A 147 5.82 23.97 -15.29
N PRO A 148 6.75 24.52 -14.48
CA PRO A 148 6.68 24.43 -13.03
C PRO A 148 5.39 25.08 -12.48
N LEU A 149 4.72 24.39 -11.55
CA LEU A 149 3.46 24.83 -10.94
C LEU A 149 3.63 25.18 -9.46
N LEU A 150 4.30 24.30 -8.71
CA LEU A 150 4.52 24.41 -7.28
C LEU A 150 5.94 23.94 -6.98
N SER A 151 6.68 24.73 -6.20
CA SER A 151 8.01 24.37 -5.73
C SER A 151 8.11 24.59 -4.22
N GLN A 152 8.72 23.64 -3.52
CA GLN A 152 9.06 23.71 -2.11
C GLN A 152 10.57 23.61 -1.98
N GLU A 153 11.18 24.60 -1.31
CA GLU A 153 12.60 24.59 -0.96
C GLU A 153 12.92 23.32 -0.16
N HIS A 154 14.00 22.64 -0.57
CA HIS A 154 14.45 21.34 -0.04
C HIS A 154 15.95 21.17 -0.33
N SER A 155 16.75 22.17 0.04
CA SER A 155 18.16 22.24 -0.39
C SER A 155 19.13 21.69 0.66
N GLU A 156 18.72 21.71 1.93
CA GLU A 156 19.52 21.46 3.13
C GLU A 156 19.97 20.00 3.25
N HIS A 157 19.10 19.06 2.88
CA HIS A 157 19.38 17.63 2.89
C HIS A 157 18.95 16.99 1.57
N GLY A 158 19.68 15.97 1.12
CA GLY A 158 19.40 15.27 -0.13
C GLY A 158 18.43 14.10 -0.02
N ASN A 159 17.81 13.93 1.16
CA ASN A 159 16.89 12.84 1.49
C ASN A 159 15.55 13.37 2.00
N HIS A 160 14.53 12.52 1.98
CA HIS A 160 13.12 12.80 2.29
C HIS A 160 12.47 13.77 1.29
N ASN A 161 12.69 13.53 0.00
CA ASN A 161 12.08 14.33 -1.06
C ASN A 161 10.61 13.95 -1.33
N GLY A 162 10.18 12.75 -0.93
CA GLY A 162 8.86 12.21 -1.30
C GLY A 162 8.72 12.13 -2.82
N GLY A 163 7.70 12.81 -3.36
CA GLY A 163 7.55 13.00 -4.81
C GLY A 163 6.58 12.03 -5.47
N GLN A 164 5.76 11.30 -4.71
CA GLN A 164 4.60 10.61 -5.28
C GLN A 164 3.56 11.66 -5.71
N ILE A 165 3.00 11.46 -6.90
CA ILE A 165 1.87 12.25 -7.41
C ILE A 165 0.82 11.32 -8.01
N THR A 166 -0.46 11.65 -7.80
CA THR A 166 -1.58 10.98 -8.46
C THR A 166 -2.81 11.89 -8.45
N PHE A 167 -3.76 11.64 -9.35
CA PHE A 167 -5.08 12.27 -9.28
C PHE A 167 -5.97 11.49 -8.31
N GLY A 168 -6.77 12.20 -7.53
CA GLY A 168 -7.84 11.59 -6.74
C GLY A 168 -9.13 11.44 -7.54
N THR A 169 -10.08 10.70 -6.97
CA THR A 169 -11.43 10.53 -7.52
C THR A 169 -12.24 11.82 -7.60
N ASP A 170 -11.75 12.89 -6.96
CA ASP A 170 -12.30 14.24 -7.00
C ASP A 170 -11.70 15.12 -8.12
N GLY A 171 -10.79 14.58 -8.92
CA GLY A 171 -10.13 15.29 -10.03
C GLY A 171 -9.00 16.24 -9.62
N ASN A 172 -8.67 16.32 -8.33
CA ASN A 172 -7.53 17.10 -7.85
C ASN A 172 -6.23 16.29 -7.93
N LEU A 173 -5.10 16.98 -8.06
CA LEU A 173 -3.79 16.36 -7.98
C LEU A 173 -3.30 16.35 -6.53
N TYR A 174 -2.82 15.19 -6.10
CA TYR A 174 -2.20 14.98 -4.80
C TYR A 174 -0.69 14.81 -4.96
N MET A 175 0.08 15.32 -3.99
CA MET A 175 1.54 15.24 -4.00
C MET A 175 2.09 15.00 -2.59
N SER A 176 3.05 14.08 -2.43
CA SER A 176 3.78 13.92 -1.18
C SER A 176 5.10 14.67 -1.19
N ILE A 177 5.46 15.25 -0.04
CA ILE A 177 6.79 15.84 0.21
C ILE A 177 7.21 15.43 1.62
N GLY A 178 8.42 14.89 1.76
CA GLY A 178 8.98 14.54 3.06
C GLY A 178 9.36 15.76 3.91
N ASP A 179 9.80 15.53 5.13
CA ASP A 179 10.01 16.52 6.19
C ASP A 179 11.21 17.46 5.98
N GLY A 180 11.92 17.33 4.86
CA GLY A 180 13.13 18.11 4.57
C GLY A 180 14.43 17.38 4.91
N GLY A 181 14.36 16.14 5.42
CA GLY A 181 15.53 15.28 5.59
C GLY A 181 16.17 15.36 6.97
N GLY A 182 17.36 14.77 7.07
CA GLY A 182 18.10 14.73 8.33
C GLY A 182 17.51 13.76 9.35
N SER A 183 17.74 14.04 10.63
CA SER A 183 17.46 13.12 11.74
C SER A 183 16.56 13.79 12.78
N GLY A 184 15.47 13.12 13.14
CA GLY A 184 14.58 13.55 14.23
C GLY A 184 13.82 14.84 13.96
N ASP A 185 13.55 15.16 12.69
CA ASP A 185 12.77 16.33 12.26
C ASP A 185 13.32 17.65 12.81
N SER A 186 14.57 17.97 12.48
CA SER A 186 15.25 19.19 12.94
C SER A 186 14.54 20.49 12.54
N PHE A 187 13.60 20.42 11.60
CA PHE A 187 12.79 21.55 11.13
C PHE A 187 11.39 21.63 11.77
N ASP A 188 11.02 20.68 12.64
CA ASP A 188 9.64 20.43 13.13
C ASP A 188 8.62 20.49 11.99
N SER A 189 9.03 20.08 10.79
CA SER A 189 8.26 20.35 9.59
C SER A 189 7.06 19.42 9.53
N GLY A 190 7.15 18.21 10.10
CA GLY A 190 6.03 17.27 10.19
C GLY A 190 4.80 17.92 10.79
N GLN A 191 4.95 18.61 11.94
CA GLN A 191 3.83 19.22 12.67
C GLN A 191 3.54 20.68 12.32
N ARG A 192 4.48 21.39 11.70
CA ARG A 192 4.24 22.76 11.21
C ARG A 192 3.35 22.78 9.97
N VAL A 193 2.52 23.81 9.87
CA VAL A 193 1.56 24.00 8.75
C VAL A 193 1.87 25.24 7.91
N ASP A 194 2.94 25.97 8.23
CA ASP A 194 3.47 27.11 7.46
C ASP A 194 4.42 26.66 6.33
N THR A 195 4.70 25.36 6.22
CA THR A 195 5.57 24.73 5.23
C THR A 195 4.87 23.56 4.52
N LEU A 196 5.30 23.23 3.30
CA LEU A 196 4.82 22.05 2.57
C LEU A 196 5.63 20.77 2.84
N LEU A 197 6.71 20.86 3.63
CA LEU A 197 7.52 19.70 4.03
C LEU A 197 6.76 18.82 5.03
N GLY A 198 6.85 17.50 4.88
CA GLY A 198 6.20 16.50 5.73
C GLY A 198 4.69 16.44 5.54
N LYS A 199 4.22 16.56 4.28
CA LYS A 199 2.81 16.74 3.90
C LYS A 199 2.40 15.85 2.74
N ILE A 200 1.10 15.58 2.67
CA ILE A 200 0.41 15.29 1.41
C ILE A 200 -0.41 16.53 1.05
N LEU A 201 -0.20 17.02 -0.16
CA LEU A 201 -0.84 18.21 -0.72
C LEU A 201 -2.03 17.79 -1.60
N ARG A 202 -2.98 18.71 -1.80
CA ARG A 202 -4.10 18.57 -2.73
C ARG A 202 -4.37 19.90 -3.43
N ILE A 203 -4.27 19.92 -4.75
CA ILE A 203 -4.44 21.13 -5.58
C ILE A 203 -5.27 20.86 -6.84
N ASP A 204 -6.01 21.87 -7.30
CA ASP A 204 -6.72 21.85 -8.58
C ASP A 204 -5.79 22.41 -9.66
N VAL A 205 -5.27 21.53 -10.51
CA VAL A 205 -4.36 21.88 -11.60
C VAL A 205 -5.08 22.20 -12.91
N SER A 206 -6.41 22.13 -12.97
CA SER A 206 -7.17 22.42 -14.19
C SER A 206 -7.30 23.91 -14.49
N ARG A 207 -7.00 24.76 -13.51
CA ARG A 207 -7.20 26.22 -13.57
C ARG A 207 -6.08 26.98 -12.89
N THR A 208 -5.94 28.25 -13.25
CA THR A 208 -5.05 29.23 -12.61
C THR A 208 -5.88 30.13 -11.70
N CYS A 209 -5.45 30.31 -10.44
CA CYS A 209 -6.14 31.15 -9.47
C CYS A 209 -5.22 32.23 -8.91
N GLY A 210 -5.55 33.50 -9.17
CA GLY A 210 -4.75 34.63 -8.73
C GLY A 210 -3.35 34.59 -9.34
N SER A 211 -2.32 34.54 -8.49
CA SER A 211 -0.91 34.42 -8.92
C SER A 211 -0.42 32.98 -9.03
N LEU A 212 -1.24 31.99 -8.65
CA LEU A 212 -0.86 30.57 -8.68
C LEU A 212 -1.28 29.94 -10.00
N ALA A 213 -0.40 29.14 -10.60
CA ALA A 213 -0.68 28.36 -11.82
C ALA A 213 -1.68 27.21 -11.61
N TYR A 214 -2.14 27.04 -10.36
CA TYR A 214 -3.12 26.08 -9.89
C TYR A 214 -4.12 26.81 -8.96
N CYS A 215 -5.17 26.12 -8.53
CA CYS A 215 -6.11 26.59 -7.52
C CYS A 215 -5.98 25.76 -6.24
N ILE A 216 -6.17 26.39 -5.08
CA ILE A 216 -6.31 25.70 -3.79
C ILE A 216 -7.79 25.35 -3.62
N PRO A 217 -8.16 24.06 -3.49
CA PRO A 217 -9.54 23.68 -3.22
C PRO A 217 -10.06 24.31 -1.92
N GLU A 218 -11.27 24.85 -1.94
CA GLU A 218 -11.87 25.56 -0.79
C GLU A 218 -12.12 24.64 0.42
N ASP A 219 -12.31 23.35 0.16
CA ASP A 219 -12.51 22.29 1.15
C ASP A 219 -11.20 21.71 1.69
N ASN A 220 -10.03 22.24 1.29
CA ASN A 220 -8.78 21.89 1.95
C ASN A 220 -8.82 22.34 3.42
N PRO A 221 -8.35 21.50 4.36
CA PRO A 221 -8.47 21.73 5.81
C PRO A 221 -7.72 22.97 6.32
N PHE A 222 -6.74 23.46 5.56
CA PHE A 222 -5.94 24.63 5.90
C PHE A 222 -6.17 25.82 4.95
N ALA A 223 -7.13 25.71 4.03
CA ALA A 223 -7.50 26.83 3.16
C ALA A 223 -8.02 28.01 4.00
N GLY A 224 -7.43 29.20 3.78
CA GLY A 224 -7.81 30.42 4.49
C GLY A 224 -7.40 30.48 5.97
N VAL A 225 -6.69 29.47 6.49
CA VAL A 225 -6.17 29.49 7.86
C VAL A 225 -4.92 30.39 7.90
N ALA A 226 -4.98 31.44 8.72
CA ALA A 226 -3.90 32.42 8.81
C ALA A 226 -2.57 31.75 9.24
N GLY A 227 -1.53 31.96 8.44
CA GLY A 227 -0.19 31.38 8.68
C GLY A 227 -0.03 29.93 8.24
N ALA A 228 -1.08 29.29 7.72
CA ALA A 228 -0.99 27.95 7.14
C ALA A 228 -0.88 28.00 5.61
N ARG A 229 -0.31 26.94 5.02
CA ARG A 229 -0.30 26.68 3.59
C ARG A 229 -1.59 25.98 3.20
N GLY A 230 -2.39 26.61 2.34
CA GLY A 230 -3.71 26.10 1.95
C GLY A 230 -3.66 24.83 1.10
N GLU A 231 -2.51 24.52 0.51
CA GLU A 231 -2.25 23.32 -0.29
C GLU A 231 -2.28 22.02 0.54
N ILE A 232 -2.14 22.12 1.87
CA ILE A 232 -2.02 20.96 2.76
C ILE A 232 -3.35 20.20 2.84
N TRP A 233 -3.29 18.89 2.54
CA TRP A 233 -4.39 17.94 2.75
C TRP A 233 -4.19 17.10 4.00
N MET A 234 -2.99 16.53 4.17
CA MET A 234 -2.55 15.82 5.38
C MET A 234 -1.18 16.31 5.82
N TYR A 235 -0.86 16.11 7.09
CA TYR A 235 0.42 16.51 7.67
C TYR A 235 0.95 15.49 8.67
N GLY A 236 2.14 15.73 9.22
CA GLY A 236 2.78 14.83 10.17
C GLY A 236 3.41 13.61 9.53
N GLY A 237 3.81 13.68 8.25
CA GLY A 237 4.57 12.60 7.62
C GLY A 237 6.09 12.84 7.73
N ARG A 238 6.88 11.76 7.74
CA ARG A 238 8.35 11.84 7.74
C ARG A 238 8.89 11.87 6.32
N ASN A 239 8.70 10.79 5.60
CA ASN A 239 8.97 10.67 4.19
C ASN A 239 7.88 9.78 3.56
N PRO A 240 6.67 10.33 3.32
CA PRO A 240 5.59 9.61 2.62
C PRO A 240 6.04 9.27 1.19
N TRP A 241 6.75 8.15 1.05
CA TRP A 241 7.54 7.80 -0.12
C TRP A 241 6.64 7.50 -1.31
N ARG A 242 5.67 6.59 -1.12
CA ARG A 242 4.56 6.36 -2.04
C ARG A 242 3.23 6.36 -1.29
N PHE A 243 2.20 6.78 -2.01
CA PHE A 243 0.82 6.62 -1.63
C PHE A 243 -0.01 6.32 -2.88
N SER A 244 -1.14 5.66 -2.69
CA SER A 244 -2.14 5.41 -3.71
C SER A 244 -3.51 5.83 -3.19
N ILE A 245 -4.36 6.29 -4.10
CA ILE A 245 -5.78 6.49 -3.85
C ILE A 245 -6.50 5.32 -4.49
N ASP A 246 -7.30 4.61 -3.70
CA ASP A 246 -8.11 3.51 -4.20
C ASP A 246 -9.30 4.09 -4.96
N ASP A 247 -9.37 3.89 -6.28
CA ASP A 247 -10.46 4.41 -7.11
C ASP A 247 -11.84 3.82 -6.74
N ALA A 248 -11.87 2.66 -6.07
CA ALA A 248 -13.11 2.00 -5.69
C ALA A 248 -13.84 2.72 -4.54
N ASP A 249 -13.10 3.26 -3.55
CA ASP A 249 -13.70 3.88 -2.37
C ASP A 249 -13.14 5.29 -2.04
N GLY A 250 -12.12 5.76 -2.76
CA GLY A 250 -11.40 7.02 -2.55
C GLY A 250 -10.45 7.02 -1.36
N SER A 251 -10.26 5.88 -0.68
CA SER A 251 -9.37 5.78 0.47
C SER A 251 -7.91 5.94 0.05
N MET A 252 -7.07 6.38 0.98
CA MET A 252 -5.66 6.61 0.71
C MET A 252 -4.80 5.64 1.50
N TRP A 253 -3.90 4.95 0.80
CA TRP A 253 -2.86 4.11 1.38
C TRP A 253 -1.53 4.83 1.28
N ILE A 254 -0.79 4.95 2.38
CA ILE A 254 0.42 5.76 2.46
C ILE A 254 1.52 4.91 3.10
N ALA A 255 2.64 4.75 2.40
CA ALA A 255 3.87 4.21 2.93
C ALA A 255 4.77 5.36 3.39
N ASP A 256 5.00 5.46 4.69
CA ASP A 256 5.84 6.51 5.29
C ASP A 256 7.11 5.87 5.88
N VAL A 257 8.27 6.32 5.38
CA VAL A 257 9.57 5.74 5.73
C VAL A 257 10.02 6.25 7.09
N GLY A 258 10.33 5.31 7.98
CA GLY A 258 10.71 5.55 9.37
C GLY A 258 12.08 6.18 9.56
N GLN A 259 12.32 6.66 10.78
CA GLN A 259 13.62 7.18 11.22
C GLN A 259 14.59 6.07 11.57
N GLY A 260 14.09 4.97 12.11
CA GLY A 260 14.89 3.84 12.54
C GLY A 260 14.28 3.03 13.69
N ARG A 261 13.00 3.22 14.02
CA ARG A 261 12.26 2.30 14.90
C ARG A 261 11.24 1.50 14.10
N TRP A 262 10.49 2.14 13.22
CA TRP A 262 9.36 1.52 12.53
C TRP A 262 9.21 2.06 11.12
N GLU A 263 9.06 1.14 10.16
CA GLU A 263 8.43 1.44 8.88
C GLU A 263 6.91 1.32 9.03
N GLU A 264 6.14 2.11 8.28
CA GLU A 264 4.69 2.12 8.45
C GLU A 264 3.88 2.28 7.16
N ILE A 265 2.69 1.67 7.19
CA ILE A 265 1.65 1.83 6.18
C ILE A 265 0.38 2.34 6.89
N ASN A 266 -0.12 3.47 6.41
CA ASN A 266 -1.35 4.10 6.84
C ASN A 266 -2.45 3.82 5.81
N HIS A 267 -3.68 3.60 6.26
CA HIS A 267 -4.86 3.53 5.39
C HIS A 267 -5.96 4.41 5.96
N ILE A 268 -6.29 5.47 5.23
CA ILE A 268 -7.17 6.53 5.68
C ILE A 268 -8.39 6.59 4.77
N LYS A 269 -9.53 6.22 5.35
CA LYS A 269 -10.82 6.21 4.65
C LYS A 269 -11.24 7.59 4.20
N THR A 270 -11.91 7.63 3.06
CA THR A 270 -12.57 8.82 2.52
C THR A 270 -13.41 9.52 3.59
N GLY A 271 -13.32 10.85 3.63
CA GLY A 271 -13.96 11.68 4.66
C GLY A 271 -13.22 11.75 6.00
N ARG A 272 -12.13 10.99 6.22
CA ARG A 272 -11.23 11.12 7.38
C ARG A 272 -9.85 11.66 7.03
N GLN A 273 -9.63 11.93 5.74
CA GLN A 273 -8.33 12.31 5.20
C GLN A 273 -7.98 13.78 5.46
N ALA A 274 -8.95 14.69 5.25
CA ALA A 274 -8.75 16.12 5.42
C ALA A 274 -8.23 16.46 6.82
N GLY A 275 -7.00 16.93 6.91
CA GLY A 275 -6.35 17.37 8.15
C GLY A 275 -5.86 16.21 9.02
N ALA A 276 -5.79 14.99 8.48
CA ALA A 276 -5.19 13.87 9.17
C ALA A 276 -3.72 14.20 9.52
N ASN A 277 -3.36 13.98 10.78
CA ASN A 277 -2.00 14.09 11.29
C ASN A 277 -1.40 12.69 11.38
N LEU A 278 -0.39 12.37 10.59
CA LEU A 278 0.24 11.04 10.55
C LEU A 278 1.20 10.78 11.72
N GLY A 279 1.45 11.77 12.59
CA GLY A 279 2.14 11.56 13.86
C GLY A 279 3.57 12.07 13.92
N TRP A 280 4.30 12.12 12.82
CA TRP A 280 5.70 12.52 12.80
C TRP A 280 5.87 14.01 13.15
N SER A 281 6.73 14.40 14.08
CA SER A 281 7.74 13.58 14.79
C SER A 281 7.40 13.22 16.24
N CYS A 282 6.13 13.33 16.66
CA CYS A 282 5.68 12.83 17.97
C CYS A 282 5.65 11.29 18.02
N TYR A 283 5.15 10.65 16.96
CA TYR A 283 5.08 9.20 16.81
C TYR A 283 5.95 8.72 15.65
N GLU A 284 6.48 7.51 15.80
CA GLU A 284 7.05 6.69 14.72
C GLU A 284 6.42 5.29 14.88
N GLY A 285 5.65 4.84 13.90
CA GLY A 285 4.83 3.65 14.04
C GLY A 285 3.77 3.82 15.15
N LEU A 286 3.73 2.87 16.08
CA LEU A 286 2.79 2.87 17.22
C LEU A 286 3.40 3.43 18.51
N GLU A 287 4.63 3.93 18.47
CA GLU A 287 5.38 4.36 19.64
C GLU A 287 5.68 5.87 19.61
N VAL A 288 5.75 6.48 20.79
CA VAL A 288 6.21 7.86 20.92
C VAL A 288 7.69 7.91 20.53
N PHE A 289 7.99 8.63 19.45
CA PHE A 289 9.35 8.88 18.98
C PHE A 289 10.04 9.90 19.89
N ASP A 290 9.47 11.10 19.95
CA ASP A 290 9.92 12.21 20.77
C ASP A 290 8.74 12.91 21.45
N GLN A 291 8.67 12.79 22.77
CA GLN A 291 7.61 13.38 23.60
C GLN A 291 7.57 14.91 23.50
N THR A 292 8.69 15.56 23.18
CA THR A 292 8.79 17.02 23.05
C THR A 292 8.13 17.54 21.78
N GLN A 293 7.97 16.68 20.77
CA GLN A 293 7.28 16.98 19.50
C GLN A 293 5.77 16.73 19.58
N CYS A 294 5.28 16.21 20.70
CA CYS A 294 3.87 15.92 20.91
C CYS A 294 3.07 17.17 21.32
N ARG A 295 2.00 17.46 20.57
CA ARG A 295 1.14 18.62 20.75
C ARG A 295 -0.13 18.23 21.52
N SER A 296 -0.47 19.02 22.54
CA SER A 296 -1.66 18.76 23.36
C SER A 296 -2.96 18.97 22.58
N GLY A 297 -3.93 18.07 22.73
CA GLY A 297 -5.25 18.17 22.10
C GLY A 297 -5.28 17.81 20.61
N VAL A 298 -4.16 17.31 20.07
CA VAL A 298 -4.07 16.80 18.70
C VAL A 298 -4.40 15.31 18.68
N THR A 299 -5.16 14.89 17.67
CA THR A 299 -5.40 13.48 17.38
C THR A 299 -4.42 13.02 16.32
N TYR A 300 -3.67 11.96 16.63
CA TYR A 300 -2.72 11.34 15.71
C TYR A 300 -3.36 10.12 15.05
N THR A 301 -3.14 9.98 13.76
CA THR A 301 -3.55 8.84 12.95
C THR A 301 -2.59 7.71 13.22
N LYS A 302 -3.12 6.52 13.49
CA LYS A 302 -2.30 5.34 13.71
C LYS A 302 -2.11 4.60 12.38
N PRO A 303 -0.90 4.08 12.10
CA PRO A 303 -0.71 3.18 10.97
C PRO A 303 -1.50 1.89 11.16
N VAL A 304 -1.82 1.25 10.03
CA VAL A 304 -2.55 -0.02 9.99
C VAL A 304 -1.60 -1.22 9.94
N PHE A 305 -0.34 -0.98 9.56
CA PHE A 305 0.71 -1.96 9.53
C PHE A 305 2.05 -1.30 9.83
N THR A 306 2.84 -1.91 10.71
CA THR A 306 4.19 -1.44 11.07
C THR A 306 5.14 -2.64 11.16
N TYR A 307 6.40 -2.43 10.82
CA TYR A 307 7.43 -3.46 10.97
C TYR A 307 8.81 -2.86 11.27
N SER A 308 9.70 -3.67 11.83
CA SER A 308 11.06 -3.24 12.16
C SER A 308 11.91 -3.10 10.88
N PRO A 309 12.61 -1.97 10.68
CA PRO A 309 13.55 -1.81 9.58
C PRO A 309 14.85 -2.62 9.76
N TYR A 310 15.01 -3.42 10.82
CA TYR A 310 16.26 -4.15 11.08
C TYR A 310 16.18 -5.67 10.87
N THR A 311 15.00 -6.20 10.56
CA THR A 311 14.81 -7.63 10.24
C THR A 311 15.02 -7.93 8.75
N GLY A 312 16.04 -7.31 8.13
CA GLY A 312 16.33 -7.42 6.69
C GLY A 312 15.52 -6.50 5.78
N SER A 313 14.69 -5.62 6.36
CA SER A 313 14.01 -4.53 5.65
C SER A 313 14.81 -3.23 5.78
N CYS A 314 14.35 -2.10 5.22
CA CYS A 314 15.02 -0.81 5.46
C CYS A 314 14.22 0.44 5.10
N ALA A 315 13.24 0.33 4.21
CA ALA A 315 12.45 1.46 3.73
C ALA A 315 11.19 0.91 3.06
N VAL A 316 10.03 1.20 3.65
CA VAL A 316 8.75 0.84 3.05
C VAL A 316 8.58 1.55 1.71
N ILE A 317 8.23 0.77 0.69
CA ILE A 317 7.91 1.32 -0.63
C ILE A 317 6.41 1.52 -0.78
N GLY A 318 5.61 0.74 -0.07
CA GLY A 318 4.16 0.71 -0.23
C GLY A 318 3.75 -0.07 -1.47
N GLY A 319 2.60 0.28 -2.03
CA GLY A 319 2.07 -0.29 -3.25
C GLY A 319 0.63 0.15 -3.51
N GLU A 320 -0.21 -0.77 -3.98
CA GLU A 320 -1.55 -0.47 -4.51
C GLU A 320 -2.56 -1.55 -4.16
N VAL A 321 -3.85 -1.19 -4.15
CA VAL A 321 -4.95 -2.16 -4.05
C VAL A 321 -5.10 -2.88 -5.38
N TYR A 322 -5.08 -4.21 -5.36
CA TYR A 322 -5.26 -4.99 -6.58
C TYR A 322 -6.73 -5.01 -7.02
N HIS A 323 -6.99 -4.39 -8.18
CA HIS A 323 -8.30 -4.35 -8.85
C HIS A 323 -8.33 -5.09 -10.19
N GLY A 324 -7.24 -5.79 -10.53
CA GLY A 324 -7.13 -6.57 -11.75
C GLY A 324 -8.13 -7.71 -11.83
N ARG A 325 -8.56 -8.05 -13.05
CA ARG A 325 -9.53 -9.14 -13.27
C ARG A 325 -8.89 -10.51 -13.21
N GLN A 326 -7.61 -10.62 -13.56
CA GLN A 326 -6.96 -11.92 -13.71
C GLN A 326 -6.87 -12.68 -12.37
N PHE A 327 -6.64 -11.97 -11.27
CA PHE A 327 -6.43 -12.55 -9.94
C PHE A 327 -7.44 -12.06 -8.90
N ALA A 328 -8.61 -11.56 -9.35
CA ALA A 328 -9.64 -11.01 -8.46
C ALA A 328 -10.09 -12.01 -7.39
N ASP A 329 -10.23 -13.30 -7.75
CA ASP A 329 -10.65 -14.36 -6.81
C ASP A 329 -9.60 -14.67 -5.72
N LEU A 330 -8.33 -14.30 -5.95
CA LEU A 330 -7.23 -14.52 -5.01
C LEU A 330 -6.99 -13.28 -4.14
N VAL A 331 -6.78 -12.13 -4.78
CA VAL A 331 -6.27 -10.92 -4.12
C VAL A 331 -7.08 -9.65 -4.43
N GLY A 332 -8.29 -9.77 -4.99
CA GLY A 332 -9.17 -8.61 -5.19
C GLY A 332 -9.41 -7.82 -3.89
N ASP A 333 -9.41 -6.49 -4.00
CA ASP A 333 -9.53 -5.52 -2.90
C ASP A 333 -8.45 -5.69 -1.81
N THR A 334 -7.26 -6.14 -2.18
CA THR A 334 -6.14 -6.36 -1.24
C THR A 334 -5.02 -5.41 -1.59
N TYR A 335 -4.53 -4.68 -0.59
CA TYR A 335 -3.37 -3.80 -0.75
C TYR A 335 -2.09 -4.64 -0.77
N ILE A 336 -1.37 -4.58 -1.89
CA ILE A 336 -0.13 -5.30 -2.10
C ILE A 336 1.02 -4.32 -1.95
N ALA A 337 1.95 -4.61 -1.07
CA ALA A 337 3.07 -3.72 -0.74
C ALA A 337 4.40 -4.45 -0.71
N THR A 338 5.50 -3.69 -0.77
CA THR A 338 6.86 -4.21 -0.58
C THR A 338 7.75 -3.20 0.15
N ASP A 339 8.98 -3.63 0.42
CA ASP A 339 10.07 -2.87 1.01
C ASP A 339 11.30 -2.90 0.09
N TYR A 340 12.09 -1.84 0.13
CA TYR A 340 13.25 -1.66 -0.71
C TYR A 340 14.30 -2.77 -0.53
N CYS A 341 14.58 -3.18 0.72
CA CYS A 341 15.64 -4.12 1.06
C CYS A 341 15.18 -5.57 1.15
N SER A 342 14.03 -5.83 1.77
CA SER A 342 13.63 -7.20 2.10
C SER A 342 13.03 -7.97 0.93
N SER A 343 12.58 -7.26 -0.10
CA SER A 343 11.79 -7.80 -1.21
C SER A 343 10.47 -8.44 -0.80
N THR A 344 10.05 -8.34 0.45
CA THR A 344 8.88 -9.07 0.94
C THR A 344 7.60 -8.51 0.34
N VAL A 345 6.78 -9.36 -0.29
CA VAL A 345 5.43 -8.97 -0.72
C VAL A 345 4.48 -9.13 0.46
N TRP A 346 3.88 -8.04 0.92
CA TRP A 346 2.79 -8.09 1.90
C TRP A 346 1.44 -7.89 1.23
N ALA A 347 0.45 -8.60 1.73
CA ALA A 347 -0.96 -8.39 1.45
C ALA A 347 -1.68 -7.91 2.70
N LEU A 348 -2.28 -6.73 2.62
CA LEU A 348 -3.08 -6.13 3.67
C LEU A 348 -4.55 -6.10 3.24
N ARG A 349 -5.45 -6.62 4.08
CA ARG A 349 -6.89 -6.64 3.83
C ARG A 349 -7.64 -6.37 5.12
N GLU A 350 -8.70 -5.57 5.08
CA GLU A 350 -9.56 -5.39 6.25
C GLU A 350 -10.16 -6.74 6.70
N ASN A 351 -10.19 -6.96 8.01
CA ASN A 351 -10.70 -8.21 8.60
C ASN A 351 -12.20 -8.15 8.94
N GLY A 352 -12.89 -7.04 8.63
CA GLY A 352 -14.31 -6.81 8.96
C GLY A 352 -14.61 -6.55 10.44
N ALA A 353 -13.61 -6.63 11.32
CA ALA A 353 -13.71 -6.37 12.77
C ALA A 353 -12.99 -5.06 13.19
N GLY A 354 -12.67 -4.19 12.22
CA GLY A 354 -12.00 -2.91 12.45
C GLY A 354 -10.47 -3.01 12.49
N GLY A 355 -9.87 -4.11 12.01
CA GLY A 355 -8.42 -4.26 11.84
C GLY A 355 -8.04 -4.83 10.48
N TYR A 356 -6.79 -5.27 10.34
CA TYR A 356 -6.24 -5.80 9.09
C TYR A 356 -5.70 -7.22 9.29
N LEU A 357 -5.95 -8.05 8.29
CA LEU A 357 -5.12 -9.20 7.97
C LEU A 357 -3.86 -8.68 7.28
N ALA A 358 -2.72 -9.24 7.66
CA ALA A 358 -1.42 -8.95 7.05
C ALA A 358 -0.67 -10.26 6.85
N THR A 359 -0.39 -10.60 5.60
CA THR A 359 0.22 -11.87 5.20
C THR A 359 1.36 -11.61 4.21
N GLU A 360 2.45 -12.36 4.31
CA GLU A 360 3.49 -12.38 3.28
C GLU A 360 3.07 -13.31 2.14
N LEU A 361 3.04 -12.80 0.92
CA LEU A 361 2.69 -13.58 -0.26
C LEU A 361 3.90 -14.08 -1.04
N GLY A 362 5.11 -13.63 -0.75
CA GLY A 362 6.29 -14.02 -1.52
C GLY A 362 7.33 -12.92 -1.57
N GLN A 363 8.07 -12.86 -2.68
CA GLN A 363 9.13 -11.87 -2.85
C GLN A 363 9.08 -11.19 -4.22
N THR A 364 9.33 -9.88 -4.23
CA THR A 364 9.68 -9.10 -5.42
C THR A 364 11.17 -9.24 -5.74
N PRO A 365 11.68 -8.60 -6.82
CA PRO A 365 13.11 -8.31 -6.92
C PRO A 365 13.59 -7.45 -5.74
N THR A 366 14.89 -7.39 -5.52
CA THR A 366 15.49 -6.45 -4.56
C THR A 366 15.47 -5.03 -5.09
N GLN A 367 15.42 -4.04 -4.19
CA GLN A 367 15.47 -2.61 -4.52
C GLN A 367 14.30 -2.16 -5.37
N VAL A 368 13.08 -2.65 -5.11
CA VAL A 368 11.86 -2.10 -5.74
C VAL A 368 11.71 -0.64 -5.33
N THR A 369 11.38 0.24 -6.27
CA THR A 369 11.26 1.69 -6.04
C THR A 369 9.82 2.19 -6.16
N ALA A 370 8.99 1.51 -6.94
CA ALA A 370 7.57 1.82 -7.10
C ALA A 370 6.77 0.63 -7.64
N PHE A 371 5.48 0.66 -7.32
CA PHE A 371 4.42 -0.05 -8.03
C PHE A 371 3.83 0.84 -9.14
N GLY A 372 3.10 0.20 -10.04
CA GLY A 372 2.13 0.84 -10.93
C GLY A 372 1.10 -0.19 -11.39
N SER A 373 -0.10 0.26 -11.69
CA SER A 373 -1.16 -0.55 -12.28
C SER A 373 -1.48 -0.13 -13.72
N THR A 374 -1.96 -1.08 -14.52
CA THR A 374 -2.63 -0.76 -15.78
C THR A 374 -4.05 -0.23 -15.50
N PRO A 375 -4.74 0.40 -16.48
CA PRO A 375 -6.15 0.78 -16.32
C PRO A 375 -7.07 -0.39 -15.96
N GLU A 376 -6.69 -1.62 -16.33
CA GLU A 376 -7.40 -2.84 -15.98
C GLU A 376 -7.09 -3.35 -14.56
N GLY A 377 -6.17 -2.72 -13.82
CA GLY A 377 -5.80 -3.05 -12.44
C GLY A 377 -4.69 -4.10 -12.30
N GLU A 378 -3.98 -4.44 -13.37
CA GLU A 378 -2.88 -5.41 -13.31
C GLU A 378 -1.59 -4.73 -12.82
N LEU A 379 -0.90 -5.36 -11.86
CA LEU A 379 0.22 -4.74 -11.15
C LEU A 379 1.59 -5.00 -11.80
N TYR A 380 2.43 -3.97 -11.74
CA TYR A 380 3.82 -3.98 -12.13
C TYR A 380 4.67 -3.34 -11.03
N VAL A 381 5.94 -3.74 -10.98
CA VAL A 381 6.97 -3.09 -10.14
C VAL A 381 8.22 -2.80 -10.95
N VAL A 382 8.91 -1.74 -10.56
CA VAL A 382 10.25 -1.40 -11.05
C VAL A 382 11.26 -1.49 -9.92
N ASN A 383 12.50 -1.88 -10.24
CA ASN A 383 13.59 -1.95 -9.26
C ASN A 383 14.83 -1.17 -9.71
N ASP A 384 15.61 -0.65 -8.76
CA ASP A 384 16.74 0.27 -8.99
C ASP A 384 17.90 -0.42 -9.75
N LEU A 385 18.47 -1.48 -9.16
CA LEU A 385 19.68 -2.15 -9.65
C LEU A 385 19.59 -3.69 -9.62
N PRO A 386 19.79 -4.39 -10.76
CA PRO A 386 19.79 -3.85 -12.13
C PRO A 386 18.38 -3.36 -12.51
N GLY A 387 18.31 -2.22 -13.21
CA GLY A 387 17.04 -1.59 -13.58
C GLY A 387 16.15 -2.48 -14.44
N GLY A 388 15.00 -2.88 -13.92
CA GLY A 388 14.05 -3.76 -14.61
C GLY A 388 12.58 -3.45 -14.29
N LEU A 389 11.70 -3.90 -15.18
CA LEU A 389 10.25 -3.87 -15.04
C LEU A 389 9.76 -5.30 -14.87
N HIS A 390 8.89 -5.52 -13.88
CA HIS A 390 8.38 -6.84 -13.53
C HIS A 390 6.88 -6.79 -13.44
N ARG A 391 6.21 -7.76 -14.06
CA ARG A 391 4.79 -8.01 -13.87
C ARG A 391 4.58 -8.78 -12.57
N VAL A 392 3.63 -8.35 -11.75
CA VAL A 392 3.22 -9.06 -10.54
C VAL A 392 2.00 -9.93 -10.87
N SER A 393 2.03 -11.19 -10.46
CA SER A 393 0.97 -12.16 -10.68
C SER A 393 0.75 -12.99 -9.42
N PHE A 394 -0.38 -13.69 -9.33
CA PHE A 394 -0.74 -14.46 -8.14
C PHE A 394 -1.18 -15.86 -8.51
N GLU A 395 -0.90 -16.82 -7.62
CA GLU A 395 -1.35 -18.20 -7.77
C GLU A 395 -1.90 -18.73 -6.45
N HIS A 396 -2.82 -19.69 -6.53
CA HIS A 396 -3.26 -20.45 -5.37
C HIS A 396 -2.20 -21.51 -5.05
N ALA A 397 -1.60 -21.40 -3.88
CA ALA A 397 -0.55 -22.27 -3.38
C ALA A 397 -0.87 -22.71 -1.95
N LEU A 398 -1.19 -24.00 -1.77
CA LEU A 398 -1.48 -24.54 -0.45
C LEU A 398 -0.20 -24.55 0.41
N PRO A 399 -0.24 -24.02 1.64
CA PRO A 399 0.93 -23.99 2.52
C PRO A 399 1.29 -25.41 2.98
N THR A 400 2.60 -25.70 3.08
CA THR A 400 3.09 -26.98 3.61
C THR A 400 3.11 -27.01 5.14
N CYS A 401 2.93 -25.85 5.78
CA CYS A 401 2.91 -25.65 7.21
C CYS A 401 1.87 -24.59 7.58
N ARG A 402 1.13 -24.81 8.67
CA ARG A 402 0.27 -23.80 9.29
C ARG A 402 0.68 -23.57 10.72
N ILE A 403 0.74 -22.30 11.14
CA ILE A 403 0.92 -21.94 12.54
C ILE A 403 -0.28 -21.16 13.04
N ARG A 404 -0.83 -21.61 14.17
CA ARG A 404 -1.87 -20.89 14.91
C ARG A 404 -1.31 -20.35 16.23
N TYR A 405 -1.64 -19.12 16.55
CA TYR A 405 -1.22 -18.45 17.78
C TYR A 405 -2.36 -18.33 18.78
N THR A 406 -2.03 -18.28 20.06
CA THR A 406 -2.90 -17.74 21.11
C THR A 406 -2.05 -16.87 22.01
N THR A 407 -2.42 -15.59 22.11
CA THR A 407 -1.70 -14.60 22.90
C THR A 407 -2.50 -14.18 24.11
N ARG A 408 -1.79 -13.93 25.22
CA ARG A 408 -2.31 -13.23 26.38
C ARG A 408 -1.30 -12.17 26.75
N VAL A 409 -1.75 -10.92 26.82
CA VAL A 409 -0.90 -9.75 27.07
C VAL A 409 -1.36 -9.07 28.36
N TRP A 410 -0.43 -8.64 29.20
CA TRP A 410 -0.70 -7.89 30.43
C TRP A 410 0.47 -6.97 30.76
N GLY A 411 0.21 -5.69 31.06
CA GLY A 411 1.27 -4.73 31.38
C GLY A 411 2.37 -4.72 30.31
N THR A 412 3.56 -5.17 30.69
CA THR A 412 4.75 -5.31 29.82
C THR A 412 5.12 -6.78 29.56
N GLY A 413 4.18 -7.70 29.71
CA GLY A 413 4.39 -9.15 29.60
C GLY A 413 3.38 -9.80 28.67
N MET A 414 3.79 -10.88 28.01
CA MET A 414 2.93 -11.68 27.14
C MET A 414 3.30 -13.16 27.18
N THR A 415 2.29 -14.03 27.10
CA THR A 415 2.48 -15.45 26.76
C THR A 415 1.98 -15.72 25.36
N VAL A 416 2.70 -16.55 24.62
CA VAL A 416 2.35 -16.99 23.27
C VAL A 416 2.36 -18.51 23.23
N ASP A 417 1.22 -19.11 22.90
CA ASP A 417 1.11 -20.53 22.55
C ASP A 417 1.01 -20.66 21.03
N LEU A 418 1.81 -21.57 20.45
CA LEU A 418 1.86 -21.85 19.03
C LEU A 418 1.42 -23.29 18.79
N THR A 419 0.56 -23.50 17.79
CA THR A 419 0.27 -24.82 17.24
C THR A 419 0.88 -24.93 15.85
N ILE A 420 1.86 -25.80 15.69
CA ILE A 420 2.52 -26.11 14.42
C ILE A 420 1.79 -27.27 13.78
N THR A 421 1.23 -27.08 12.59
CA THR A 421 0.51 -28.11 11.84
C THR A 421 1.26 -28.43 10.55
N ASN A 422 1.55 -29.71 10.33
CA ASN A 422 2.06 -30.20 9.05
C ASN A 422 0.90 -30.26 8.04
N ALA A 423 0.84 -29.30 7.14
CA ALA A 423 -0.18 -29.23 6.08
C ALA A 423 0.29 -29.90 4.78
N GLY A 424 1.55 -30.34 4.72
CA GLY A 424 2.12 -31.10 3.62
C GLY A 424 1.71 -32.58 3.61
N THR A 425 2.21 -33.30 2.61
CA THR A 425 1.90 -34.74 2.39
C THR A 425 2.95 -35.68 2.97
N THR A 426 4.09 -35.16 3.45
CA THR A 426 5.21 -35.95 3.99
C THR A 426 5.41 -35.67 5.48
N PRO A 427 5.81 -36.66 6.30
CA PRO A 427 6.12 -36.42 7.70
C PRO A 427 7.29 -35.45 7.87
N ILE A 428 7.15 -34.51 8.80
CA ILE A 428 8.25 -33.64 9.26
C ILE A 428 9.00 -34.39 10.37
N ASN A 429 10.32 -34.52 10.24
CA ASN A 429 11.18 -35.20 11.21
C ASN A 429 12.30 -34.26 11.63
N GLY A 430 12.21 -33.76 12.86
CA GLY A 430 12.94 -32.60 13.32
C GLY A 430 12.28 -31.32 12.78
N TRP A 431 12.06 -30.35 13.66
CA TRP A 431 11.56 -29.06 13.24
C TRP A 431 12.33 -27.92 13.89
N THR A 432 12.54 -26.89 13.08
CA THR A 432 13.08 -25.59 13.49
C THR A 432 12.11 -24.52 13.02
N LEU A 433 11.51 -23.79 13.96
CA LEU A 433 10.83 -22.54 13.70
C LEU A 433 11.81 -21.38 13.74
N ARG A 434 11.64 -20.43 12.84
CA ARG A 434 12.36 -19.16 12.86
C ARG A 434 11.44 -18.00 12.51
N PHE A 435 11.42 -16.97 13.37
CA PHE A 435 10.54 -15.81 13.24
C PHE A 435 11.13 -14.58 13.94
N PRO A 436 10.85 -13.36 13.45
CA PRO A 436 11.22 -12.12 14.13
C PRO A 436 10.22 -11.78 15.25
N LEU A 437 10.70 -11.16 16.32
CA LEU A 437 9.89 -10.48 17.31
C LEU A 437 9.91 -8.98 17.05
N ALA A 438 8.86 -8.30 17.47
CA ALA A 438 8.82 -6.84 17.47
C ALA A 438 9.95 -6.26 18.34
N ARG A 439 10.46 -5.09 17.96
CA ARG A 439 11.51 -4.42 18.74
C ARG A 439 10.99 -4.13 20.15
N GLY A 440 11.83 -4.40 21.15
CA GLY A 440 11.46 -4.27 22.57
C GLY A 440 10.81 -5.50 23.17
N GLN A 441 10.55 -6.56 22.37
CA GLN A 441 10.18 -7.87 22.90
C GLN A 441 11.41 -8.70 23.29
N SER A 442 11.34 -9.39 24.43
CA SER A 442 12.39 -10.30 24.88
C SER A 442 11.81 -11.57 25.50
N VAL A 443 12.22 -12.72 24.99
CA VAL A 443 11.82 -14.03 25.51
C VAL A 443 12.47 -14.27 26.87
N ILE A 444 11.65 -14.63 27.85
CA ILE A 444 12.03 -14.88 29.24
C ILE A 444 12.16 -16.39 29.50
N SER A 445 11.21 -17.17 29.00
CA SER A 445 11.22 -18.64 29.12
C SER A 445 10.32 -19.28 28.07
N ASP A 446 10.49 -20.58 27.82
CA ASP A 446 9.77 -21.34 26.82
C ASP A 446 9.30 -22.71 27.33
N TRP A 447 8.43 -23.38 26.55
CA TRP A 447 7.99 -24.74 26.80
C TRP A 447 7.77 -25.52 25.49
N ASN A 448 8.01 -26.84 25.55
CA ASN A 448 7.92 -27.78 24.43
C ASN A 448 8.82 -27.43 23.23
N THR A 449 9.90 -26.70 23.46
CA THR A 449 10.92 -26.33 22.47
C THR A 449 12.26 -26.15 23.19
N ASP A 450 13.33 -25.98 22.44
CA ASP A 450 14.55 -25.29 22.87
C ASP A 450 14.64 -24.01 22.04
N LEU A 451 14.42 -22.85 22.68
CA LEU A 451 14.25 -21.56 22.00
C LEU A 451 15.39 -20.62 22.36
N VAL A 452 16.02 -20.06 21.33
CA VAL A 452 17.03 -19.01 21.47
C VAL A 452 16.58 -17.74 20.74
N GLN A 453 16.74 -16.60 21.41
CA GLN A 453 16.58 -15.27 20.81
C GLN A 453 17.96 -14.66 20.56
N GLY A 454 18.22 -14.25 19.32
CA GLY A 454 19.39 -13.48 18.91
C GLY A 454 18.96 -12.15 18.30
N GLY A 455 19.10 -11.06 19.06
CA GLY A 455 18.53 -9.77 18.67
C GLY A 455 17.01 -9.84 18.66
N ASP A 456 16.39 -9.50 17.53
CA ASP A 456 14.96 -9.65 17.27
C ASP A 456 14.58 -11.01 16.68
N MET A 457 15.52 -11.86 16.31
CA MET A 457 15.22 -13.16 15.71
C MET A 457 15.14 -14.27 16.75
N VAL A 458 14.06 -15.05 16.68
CA VAL A 458 13.88 -16.28 17.46
C VAL A 458 14.14 -17.51 16.59
N THR A 459 14.84 -18.48 17.14
CA THR A 459 14.98 -19.84 16.60
C THR A 459 14.53 -20.83 17.66
N ALA A 460 13.51 -21.62 17.35
CA ALA A 460 12.91 -22.60 18.25
C ALA A 460 13.00 -23.99 17.62
N VAL A 461 13.69 -24.93 18.28
CA VAL A 461 13.85 -26.31 17.80
C VAL A 461 13.05 -27.29 18.64
N ASN A 462 12.62 -28.39 18.03
CA ASN A 462 11.78 -29.37 18.69
C ASN A 462 12.36 -29.91 20.00
N ALA A 463 11.49 -30.14 20.98
CA ALA A 463 11.81 -30.95 22.15
C ALA A 463 11.95 -32.44 21.76
N ALA A 464 12.50 -33.25 22.67
CA ALA A 464 12.75 -34.66 22.41
C ALA A 464 11.47 -35.47 22.08
N HIS A 465 10.31 -35.07 22.63
CA HIS A 465 9.04 -35.80 22.50
C HIS A 465 8.13 -35.32 21.37
N ASN A 466 8.45 -34.21 20.69
CA ASN A 466 7.57 -33.61 19.67
C ASN A 466 8.25 -33.35 18.32
N GLY A 467 9.39 -34.00 18.06
CA GLY A 467 10.17 -33.80 16.84
C GLY A 467 9.54 -34.36 15.55
N SER A 468 8.54 -35.23 15.62
CA SER A 468 7.88 -35.77 14.43
C SER A 468 6.45 -35.26 14.31
N ILE A 469 6.09 -34.74 13.13
CA ILE A 469 4.74 -34.26 12.81
C ILE A 469 4.28 -34.97 11.54
N ALA A 470 3.38 -35.95 11.69
CA ALA A 470 2.77 -36.62 10.53
C ALA A 470 1.85 -35.65 9.74
N PRO A 471 1.59 -35.91 8.44
CA PRO A 471 0.65 -35.12 7.64
C PRO A 471 -0.70 -34.90 8.35
N GLY A 472 -1.17 -33.66 8.37
CA GLY A 472 -2.42 -33.25 9.04
C GLY A 472 -2.39 -33.30 10.57
N ARG A 473 -1.22 -33.56 11.19
CA ARG A 473 -1.05 -33.54 12.66
C ARG A 473 -0.39 -32.25 13.10
N SER A 474 -0.53 -31.98 14.39
CA SER A 474 0.01 -30.77 15.01
C SER A 474 0.80 -31.08 16.28
N VAL A 475 1.72 -30.19 16.62
CA VAL A 475 2.42 -30.11 17.90
C VAL A 475 2.30 -28.69 18.45
N THR A 476 2.51 -28.51 19.74
CA THR A 476 2.41 -27.21 20.40
C THR A 476 3.72 -26.81 21.07
N MET A 477 4.05 -25.54 21.01
CA MET A 477 5.09 -24.90 21.82
C MET A 477 4.58 -23.58 22.39
N GLY A 478 5.30 -22.98 23.32
CA GLY A 478 5.00 -21.60 23.69
C GLY A 478 6.14 -20.92 24.42
N TYR A 479 5.99 -19.62 24.63
CA TYR A 479 6.97 -18.79 25.34
C TYR A 479 6.32 -17.66 26.13
N LEU A 480 7.01 -17.24 27.18
CA LEU A 480 6.79 -16.02 27.94
C LEU A 480 7.78 -14.97 27.44
N ALA A 481 7.30 -13.76 27.15
CA ALA A 481 8.14 -12.62 26.76
C ALA A 481 7.74 -11.35 27.51
N SER A 482 8.68 -10.41 27.65
CA SER A 482 8.38 -9.01 27.95
C SER A 482 8.25 -8.19 26.67
N HIS A 483 7.61 -7.02 26.75
CA HIS A 483 7.54 -6.02 25.67
C HIS A 483 7.56 -4.58 26.21
N THR A 484 7.99 -3.60 25.40
CA THR A 484 8.03 -2.17 25.76
C THR A 484 6.79 -1.37 25.35
N GLY A 485 5.83 -2.01 24.68
CA GLY A 485 4.60 -1.36 24.22
C GLY A 485 3.98 -2.10 23.05
N ASP A 486 4.83 -2.73 22.23
CA ASP A 486 4.40 -3.57 21.12
C ASP A 486 4.33 -5.07 21.49
N ALA A 487 3.11 -5.60 21.56
CA ALA A 487 2.82 -7.02 21.75
C ALA A 487 2.34 -7.71 20.46
N SER A 488 2.64 -7.13 19.30
CA SER A 488 2.34 -7.71 17.99
C SER A 488 3.02 -9.07 17.82
N LEU A 489 2.35 -9.95 17.10
CA LEU A 489 2.87 -11.26 16.75
C LEU A 489 3.75 -11.17 15.50
N PRO A 490 4.70 -12.12 15.32
CA PRO A 490 5.47 -12.20 14.10
C PRO A 490 4.56 -12.29 12.88
N SER A 491 4.85 -11.47 11.87
CA SER A 491 4.19 -11.56 10.55
C SER A 491 4.67 -12.77 9.74
N ARG A 492 5.86 -13.29 10.06
CA ARG A 492 6.57 -14.29 9.26
C ARG A 492 7.19 -15.40 10.09
N ILE A 493 6.91 -16.64 9.72
CA ILE A 493 7.29 -17.80 10.51
C ILE A 493 7.65 -18.91 9.55
N SER A 494 8.91 -19.33 9.59
CA SER A 494 9.41 -20.42 8.76
C SER A 494 9.55 -21.70 9.56
N LEU A 495 9.14 -22.82 9.00
CA LEU A 495 9.34 -24.17 9.51
C LEU A 495 10.33 -24.89 8.60
N ASN A 496 11.52 -25.23 9.11
CA ASN A 496 12.58 -25.87 8.32
C ASN A 496 12.95 -25.10 7.03
N ARG A 497 12.83 -23.76 7.08
CA ARG A 497 13.05 -22.78 5.99
C ARG A 497 11.84 -22.54 5.07
N ASP A 498 10.80 -23.35 5.14
CA ASP A 498 9.57 -23.11 4.39
C ASP A 498 8.67 -22.13 5.14
N ILE A 499 8.09 -21.16 4.44
CA ILE A 499 7.18 -20.19 5.06
C ILE A 499 5.86 -20.86 5.36
N CYS A 500 5.42 -20.72 6.62
CA CYS A 500 4.15 -21.22 7.07
C CYS A 500 3.06 -20.18 6.86
N ALA A 501 1.87 -20.66 6.50
CA ALA A 501 0.65 -19.91 6.68
C ALA A 501 0.43 -19.61 8.18
N VAL A 502 0.03 -18.39 8.51
CA VAL A 502 -0.22 -17.96 9.89
C VAL A 502 -1.71 -17.69 10.07
N ASP A 503 -2.38 -18.58 10.81
CA ASP A 503 -3.79 -18.45 11.16
C ASP A 503 -3.90 -17.58 12.42
N ARG A 504 -4.54 -16.41 12.33
CA ARG A 504 -4.72 -15.46 13.44
C ARG A 504 -6.07 -15.61 14.13
#